data_AF-A0A936IG13-F1
#
_entry.id   AF-A0A936IG13-F1
#
_cell.length_a   1.000
_cell.length_b   1.000
_cell.length_c   1.000
_cell.angle_alpha   90.00
_cell.angle_beta   90.00
_cell.angle_gamma   90.00
#
_symmetry.space_group_name_H-M   'P 1'
#
loop_
_entity.id
_entity.type
_entity.pdbx_description
1 polymer ?
#
loop_
_entity_poly.entity_id
_entity_poly.type
_entity_poly.pdbx_seq_one_letter_code
_entity_poly.pdbx_strand_id
1 'polypeptide(L)'
;MGTDYEPDLEPQRVGRRAALLLAAGLVAVICAAQDTGVVPPQPPRAPPALQALVQRVFSGIEGLDVDWREQGAFANEAMASVFEANGWTSEPDLFALDVALELNTRAPWEIDERVDILSSRLAERYVLNEDQEQLLRTTLVREANDFFATHGGELLPMMVEAAQTRFSNTPFTAEQVARWSQTLGPLLDDVRQRFDVRVHEYMKLLDPDQQAWVQIDLQAADRRLNRVSELGAQWQAGQWSPADWGLAGDPIQQGAIPPQSPRAPANPAGTRVGDAAPESATPTGASMGAPASPAEGGQTASPRASEGAPALGKPNQPPAPRTAAQPGESGPWAEYVRAFIRRYNLDEGQQQRAWLMYKDAKERREQHERRYKERSARLGQSGDDASVREALEKLGQSRSTVEDRIFDDLKRRLERLPTRAQRRTAEQEAPVTTRPAGRGRQ
;
A
#
# COMPACT_ATOMS: atom_id res chain seq x y z
N MET A 1 -22.25 -5.09 70.13
CA MET A 1 -21.24 -4.28 69.41
C MET A 1 -20.36 -5.25 68.64
N GLY A 2 -20.82 -5.65 67.45
CA GLY A 2 -20.05 -6.45 66.51
C GLY A 2 -20.04 -5.67 65.21
N THR A 3 -18.84 -5.33 64.74
CA THR A 3 -18.63 -4.70 63.44
C THR A 3 -18.15 -5.79 62.50
N ASP A 4 -19.08 -6.30 61.70
CA ASP A 4 -18.78 -7.10 60.52
C ASP A 4 -18.04 -6.21 59.51
N TYR A 5 -16.80 -6.59 59.21
CA TYR A 5 -16.00 -6.00 58.14
C TYR A 5 -15.86 -7.07 57.06
N GLU A 6 -16.79 -7.07 56.10
CA GLU A 6 -16.65 -7.81 54.86
C GLU A 6 -15.61 -7.08 53.98
N PRO A 7 -14.49 -7.72 53.59
CA PRO A 7 -13.65 -7.18 52.55
C PRO A 7 -14.31 -7.46 51.20
N ASP A 8 -14.77 -6.39 50.57
CA ASP A 8 -15.22 -6.32 49.18
C ASP A 8 -14.06 -6.77 48.26
N LEU A 9 -14.06 -8.06 47.89
CA LEU A 9 -13.14 -8.64 46.92
C LEU A 9 -13.84 -8.74 45.56
N GLU A 10 -14.11 -7.59 44.97
CA GLU A 10 -14.28 -7.42 43.53
C GLU A 10 -12.98 -6.81 42.96
N PRO A 11 -11.95 -7.63 42.63
CA PRO A 11 -11.00 -7.20 41.62
C PRO A 11 -11.74 -7.25 40.29
N GLN A 12 -12.23 -6.06 39.91
CA GLN A 12 -12.62 -5.67 38.57
C GLN A 12 -11.99 -6.57 37.49
N ARG A 13 -12.85 -7.29 36.79
CA ARG A 13 -12.55 -7.96 35.51
C ARG A 13 -12.23 -6.89 34.47
N VAL A 14 -11.04 -6.31 34.54
CA VAL A 14 -10.47 -5.45 33.50
C VAL A 14 -9.29 -6.19 32.90
N GLY A 15 -9.30 -6.28 31.57
CA GLY A 15 -8.09 -6.47 30.81
C GLY A 15 -7.88 -7.85 30.23
N ARG A 16 -8.76 -8.32 29.34
CA ARG A 16 -8.40 -9.34 28.33
C ARG A 16 -9.23 -9.18 27.06
N ARG A 17 -8.87 -8.25 26.16
CA ARG A 17 -9.40 -8.20 24.78
C ARG A 17 -8.41 -7.58 23.81
N ALA A 18 -7.84 -8.41 22.94
CA ALA A 18 -7.22 -8.16 21.63
C ALA A 18 -7.08 -9.59 21.04
N ALA A 19 -6.61 -9.90 19.85
CA ALA A 19 -6.53 -9.18 18.63
C ALA A 19 -7.12 -10.12 17.56
N LEU A 20 -6.83 -9.85 16.30
CA LEU A 20 -7.02 -10.66 15.10
C LEU A 20 -8.14 -10.16 14.18
N LEU A 21 -7.76 -9.06 13.53
CA LEU A 21 -7.76 -8.94 12.08
C LEU A 21 -6.31 -8.95 11.55
N LEU A 22 -5.52 -9.96 11.93
CA LEU A 22 -4.17 -10.18 11.39
C LEU A 22 -4.17 -10.65 9.94
N ALA A 23 -5.32 -11.01 9.39
CA ALA A 23 -5.46 -11.31 7.97
C ALA A 23 -5.87 -10.07 7.12
N ALA A 24 -5.94 -8.87 7.69
CA ALA A 24 -6.27 -7.65 6.94
C ALA A 24 -5.11 -6.64 6.92
N GLY A 25 -4.43 -6.47 8.06
CA GLY A 25 -3.26 -5.60 8.18
C GLY A 25 -1.95 -6.26 7.74
N LEU A 26 -1.78 -7.56 8.02
CA LEU A 26 -0.58 -8.32 7.61
C LEU A 26 -0.69 -8.89 6.18
N VAL A 27 -1.91 -8.98 5.64
CA VAL A 27 -2.22 -9.41 4.26
C VAL A 27 -2.14 -8.26 3.26
N ALA A 28 -2.01 -7.01 3.70
CA ALA A 28 -1.75 -5.89 2.80
C ALA A 28 -0.36 -5.94 2.12
N VAL A 29 0.48 -6.90 2.52
CA VAL A 29 1.78 -7.20 1.90
C VAL A 29 1.77 -8.64 1.40
N ILE A 30 0.71 -9.14 0.76
CA ILE A 30 0.70 -10.55 0.29
C ILE A 30 0.13 -10.63 -1.11
N CYS A 31 1.01 -10.95 -2.08
CA CYS A 31 0.82 -11.29 -3.51
C CYS A 31 0.84 -10.15 -4.56
N ALA A 32 1.98 -9.80 -5.17
CA ALA A 32 1.96 -9.02 -6.40
C ALA A 32 2.85 -9.66 -7.48
N ALA A 33 2.23 -10.40 -8.39
CA ALA A 33 2.86 -10.80 -9.64
C ALA A 33 1.97 -10.40 -10.81
N GLN A 34 2.19 -9.20 -11.36
CA GLN A 34 2.26 -8.96 -12.81
C GLN A 34 2.72 -7.54 -13.19
N ASP A 35 3.65 -7.52 -14.15
CA ASP A 35 3.95 -6.50 -15.16
C ASP A 35 4.16 -5.03 -14.76
N THR A 36 5.21 -4.76 -13.97
CA THR A 36 5.85 -3.44 -13.97
C THR A 36 6.90 -3.40 -15.07
N GLY A 37 6.70 -2.60 -16.12
CA GLY A 37 7.53 -2.48 -17.35
C GLY A 37 9.01 -2.06 -17.18
N VAL A 38 9.61 -2.27 -16.01
CA VAL A 38 11.05 -2.30 -15.76
C VAL A 38 11.36 -3.72 -15.30
N VAL A 39 11.91 -4.57 -16.18
CA VAL A 39 12.15 -6.00 -15.89
C VAL A 39 13.19 -6.14 -14.77
N PRO A 40 12.79 -6.41 -13.51
CA PRO A 40 13.74 -6.88 -12.50
C PRO A 40 14.11 -8.33 -12.88
N PRO A 41 15.21 -8.90 -12.36
CA PRO A 41 15.41 -10.34 -12.47
C PRO A 41 14.12 -11.04 -12.01
N GLN A 42 13.50 -11.84 -12.90
CA GLN A 42 12.21 -12.46 -12.60
C GLN A 42 12.38 -13.25 -11.30
N PRO A 43 11.53 -13.01 -10.28
CA PRO A 43 11.50 -13.90 -9.14
C PRO A 43 11.24 -15.33 -9.66
N PRO A 44 11.78 -16.36 -9.01
CA PRO A 44 11.49 -17.74 -9.39
C PRO A 44 9.97 -17.90 -9.48
N ARG A 45 9.49 -18.36 -10.65
CA ARG A 45 8.04 -18.56 -10.86
C ARG A 45 7.52 -19.44 -9.73
N ALA A 46 6.41 -19.02 -9.13
CA ALA A 46 5.70 -19.85 -8.17
C ALA A 46 5.48 -21.26 -8.75
N PRO A 47 5.65 -22.33 -7.95
CA PRO A 47 5.38 -23.68 -8.41
C PRO A 47 3.99 -23.75 -9.07
N PRO A 48 3.81 -24.48 -10.19
CA PRO A 48 2.52 -24.56 -10.88
C PRO A 48 1.35 -24.97 -9.97
N ALA A 49 1.62 -25.78 -8.94
CA ALA A 49 0.63 -26.18 -7.93
C ALA A 49 0.10 -24.99 -7.11
N LEU A 50 0.96 -24.02 -6.75
CA LEU A 50 0.56 -22.83 -6.02
C LEU A 50 -0.29 -21.92 -6.92
N GLN A 51 0.09 -21.73 -8.19
CA GLN A 51 -0.72 -20.96 -9.15
C GLN A 51 -2.11 -21.57 -9.33
N ALA A 52 -2.19 -22.89 -9.48
CA ALA A 52 -3.47 -23.59 -9.61
C ALA A 52 -4.33 -23.48 -8.34
N LEU A 53 -3.71 -23.51 -7.15
CA LEU A 53 -4.40 -23.30 -5.88
C LEU A 53 -4.94 -21.87 -5.79
N VAL A 54 -4.11 -20.86 -6.06
CA VAL A 54 -4.50 -19.45 -6.08
C VAL A 54 -5.66 -19.20 -7.05
N GLN A 55 -5.56 -19.70 -8.28
CA GLN A 55 -6.65 -19.59 -9.25
C GLN A 55 -7.92 -20.28 -8.75
N ARG A 56 -7.82 -21.47 -8.15
CA ARG A 56 -8.99 -22.16 -7.59
C ARG A 56 -9.63 -21.37 -6.45
N VAL A 57 -8.83 -20.77 -5.57
CA VAL A 57 -9.33 -19.91 -4.49
C VAL A 57 -10.06 -18.70 -5.07
N PHE A 58 -9.43 -17.97 -6.00
CA PHE A 58 -10.04 -16.77 -6.57
C PHE A 58 -11.25 -17.06 -7.44
N SER A 59 -11.23 -18.09 -8.31
CA SER A 59 -12.42 -18.51 -9.03
C SER A 59 -13.54 -18.99 -8.10
N GLY A 60 -13.18 -19.58 -6.96
CA GLY A 60 -14.12 -19.91 -5.90
C GLY A 60 -14.76 -18.67 -5.29
N ILE A 61 -13.97 -17.62 -5.02
CA ILE A 61 -14.44 -16.36 -4.43
C ILE A 61 -15.24 -15.52 -5.45
N GLU A 62 -14.76 -15.41 -6.69
CA GLU A 62 -15.49 -14.75 -7.79
C GLU A 62 -16.86 -15.39 -8.03
N GLY A 63 -16.95 -16.72 -7.88
CA GLY A 63 -18.21 -17.45 -7.99
C GLY A 63 -19.19 -17.26 -6.83
N LEU A 64 -18.77 -16.63 -5.71
CA LEU A 64 -19.60 -16.50 -4.52
C LEU A 64 -20.49 -15.24 -4.50
N ASP A 65 -20.46 -14.39 -5.54
CA ASP A 65 -21.25 -13.14 -5.62
C ASP A 65 -21.18 -12.32 -4.31
N VAL A 66 -19.98 -12.27 -3.72
CA VAL A 66 -19.75 -11.62 -2.43
C VAL A 66 -19.50 -10.15 -2.70
N ASP A 67 -20.38 -9.29 -2.20
CA ASP A 67 -20.08 -7.86 -2.12
C ASP A 67 -19.00 -7.63 -1.06
N TRP A 68 -17.74 -7.53 -1.52
CA TRP A 68 -16.62 -7.23 -0.63
C TRP A 68 -16.82 -5.91 0.11
N ARG A 69 -17.58 -4.94 -0.43
CA ARG A 69 -17.85 -3.68 0.27
C ARG A 69 -18.60 -3.91 1.57
N GLU A 70 -19.55 -4.85 1.58
CA GLU A 70 -20.30 -5.22 2.78
C GLU A 70 -19.39 -5.95 3.78
N GLN A 71 -18.62 -6.94 3.31
CA GLN A 71 -17.67 -7.65 4.19
C GLN A 71 -16.57 -6.74 4.75
N GLY A 72 -16.09 -5.79 3.95
CA GLY A 72 -15.13 -4.77 4.36
C GLY A 72 -15.68 -3.84 5.44
N ALA A 73 -16.98 -3.53 5.42
CA ALA A 73 -17.62 -2.76 6.49
C ALA A 73 -17.61 -3.50 7.83
N PHE A 74 -17.97 -4.79 7.83
CA PHE A 74 -17.87 -5.64 9.03
C PHE A 74 -16.43 -5.76 9.54
N ALA A 75 -15.46 -5.97 8.64
CA ALA A 75 -14.05 -6.00 9.00
C ALA A 75 -13.58 -4.66 9.59
N ASN A 76 -14.09 -3.54 9.10
CA ASN A 76 -13.76 -2.21 9.60
C ASN A 76 -14.32 -1.95 11.01
N GLU A 77 -15.56 -2.32 11.27
CA GLU A 77 -16.16 -2.22 12.60
C GLU A 77 -15.43 -3.10 13.61
N ALA A 78 -15.10 -4.33 13.23
CA ALA A 78 -14.33 -5.25 14.04
C ALA A 78 -12.93 -4.69 14.34
N MET A 79 -12.24 -4.10 13.35
CA MET A 79 -10.93 -3.48 13.54
C MET A 79 -11.01 -2.31 14.52
N ALA A 80 -11.97 -1.41 14.34
CA ALA A 80 -12.17 -0.26 15.23
C ALA A 80 -12.44 -0.73 16.66
N SER A 81 -13.28 -1.76 16.83
CA SER A 81 -13.61 -2.36 18.13
C SER A 81 -12.37 -2.96 18.81
N VAL A 82 -11.46 -3.59 18.07
CA VAL A 82 -10.19 -4.10 18.62
C VAL A 82 -9.31 -2.95 19.11
N PHE A 83 -9.16 -1.89 18.32
CA PHE A 83 -8.36 -0.73 18.71
C PHE A 83 -8.90 -0.06 19.98
N GLU A 84 -10.23 0.14 20.04
CA GLU A 84 -10.91 0.71 21.20
C GLU A 84 -10.73 -0.18 22.45
N ALA A 85 -11.01 -1.48 22.33
CA ALA A 85 -10.92 -2.42 23.45
C ALA A 85 -9.51 -2.53 24.06
N ASN A 86 -8.48 -2.18 23.31
CA ASN A 86 -7.09 -2.18 23.77
C ASN A 86 -6.59 -0.79 24.20
N GLY A 87 -7.42 0.25 24.10
CA GLY A 87 -7.00 1.61 24.36
C GLY A 87 -5.88 2.09 23.41
N TRP A 88 -5.78 1.52 22.20
CA TRP A 88 -4.82 1.91 21.17
C TRP A 88 -5.24 3.23 20.54
N THR A 89 -4.97 4.30 21.28
CA THR A 89 -5.45 5.66 21.01
C THR A 89 -4.32 6.65 20.74
N SER A 90 -3.07 6.20 20.77
CA SER A 90 -1.95 7.08 20.43
C SER A 90 -1.98 7.48 18.95
N GLU A 91 -1.31 8.57 18.58
CA GLU A 91 -1.30 9.03 17.19
C GLU A 91 -0.81 7.96 16.19
N PRO A 92 0.26 7.18 16.47
CA PRO A 92 0.64 6.03 15.65
C PRO A 92 -0.39 4.90 15.59
N ASP A 93 -1.17 4.70 16.65
CA ASP A 93 -2.27 3.72 16.66
C ASP A 93 -3.38 4.17 15.72
N LEU A 94 -3.81 5.43 15.83
CA LEU A 94 -4.85 5.99 14.97
C LEU A 94 -4.42 6.01 13.49
N PHE A 95 -3.15 6.31 13.22
CA PHE A 95 -2.60 6.18 11.87
C PHE A 95 -2.67 4.73 11.35
N ALA A 96 -2.26 3.74 12.16
CA ALA A 96 -2.33 2.34 11.77
C ALA A 96 -3.76 1.86 11.54
N LEU A 97 -4.71 2.31 12.38
CA LEU A 97 -6.13 2.05 12.19
C LEU A 97 -6.64 2.66 10.88
N ASP A 98 -6.38 3.95 10.64
CA ASP A 98 -6.80 4.63 9.40
C ASP A 98 -6.28 3.89 8.15
N VAL A 99 -5.01 3.47 8.14
CA VAL A 99 -4.41 2.69 7.04
C VAL A 99 -5.12 1.35 6.87
N ALA A 100 -5.36 0.62 7.97
CA ALA A 100 -6.04 -0.67 7.92
C ALA A 100 -7.49 -0.56 7.41
N LEU A 101 -8.22 0.47 7.83
CA LEU A 101 -9.59 0.73 7.37
C LEU A 101 -9.63 1.06 5.87
N GLU A 102 -8.66 1.86 5.39
CA GLU A 102 -8.52 2.21 3.97
C GLU A 102 -8.18 0.97 3.13
N LEU A 103 -7.25 0.13 3.59
CA LEU A 103 -6.89 -1.13 2.93
C LEU A 103 -8.08 -2.11 2.80
N ASN A 104 -8.96 -2.14 3.79
CA ASN A 104 -10.15 -2.98 3.79
C ASN A 104 -11.23 -2.54 2.80
N THR A 105 -11.14 -1.32 2.26
CA THR A 105 -12.01 -0.89 1.14
C THR A 105 -11.71 -1.63 -0.15
N ARG A 106 -10.53 -2.26 -0.24
CA ARG A 106 -10.09 -3.11 -1.35
C ARG A 106 -10.19 -4.57 -0.98
N ALA A 107 -10.53 -5.40 -1.95
CA ALA A 107 -10.58 -6.82 -1.74
C ALA A 107 -9.17 -7.37 -1.42
N PRO A 108 -9.02 -8.48 -0.67
CA PRO A 108 -7.70 -9.02 -0.32
C PRO A 108 -6.89 -9.46 -1.54
N TRP A 109 -7.55 -9.67 -2.68
CA TRP A 109 -6.93 -10.04 -3.96
C TRP A 109 -6.57 -8.86 -4.86
N GLU A 110 -6.94 -7.63 -4.49
CA GLU A 110 -6.56 -6.41 -5.22
C GLU A 110 -5.22 -5.88 -4.70
N ILE A 111 -4.18 -6.71 -4.82
CA ILE A 111 -2.97 -6.51 -4.02
C ILE A 111 -2.16 -5.29 -4.46
N ASP A 112 -2.09 -5.03 -5.77
CA ASP A 112 -1.43 -3.84 -6.28
C ASP A 112 -2.07 -2.56 -5.71
N GLU A 113 -3.40 -2.50 -5.68
CA GLU A 113 -4.13 -1.36 -5.10
C GLU A 113 -3.89 -1.23 -3.59
N ARG A 114 -3.83 -2.36 -2.86
CA ARG A 114 -3.51 -2.37 -1.41
C ARG A 114 -2.08 -1.90 -1.15
N VAL A 115 -1.11 -2.36 -1.93
CA VAL A 115 0.30 -1.93 -1.81
C VAL A 115 0.43 -0.45 -2.17
N ASP A 116 -0.30 0.02 -3.17
CA ASP A 116 -0.32 1.44 -3.55
C ASP A 116 -0.91 2.30 -2.42
N ILE A 117 -2.02 1.88 -1.81
CA ILE A 117 -2.57 2.54 -0.60
C ILE A 117 -1.51 2.55 0.51
N LEU A 118 -0.95 1.40 0.89
CA LEU A 118 0.00 1.30 1.99
C LEU A 118 1.25 2.16 1.75
N SER A 119 1.88 2.03 0.58
CA SER A 119 3.08 2.79 0.22
C SER A 119 2.83 4.28 0.17
N SER A 120 1.70 4.73 -0.42
CA SER A 120 1.31 6.14 -0.45
C SER A 120 1.06 6.70 0.96
N ARG A 121 0.39 5.94 1.83
CA ARG A 121 0.13 6.36 3.22
C ARG A 121 1.41 6.48 4.03
N LEU A 122 2.34 5.55 3.87
CA LEU A 122 3.66 5.61 4.53
C LEU A 122 4.52 6.74 3.94
N ALA A 123 4.45 6.96 2.62
CA ALA A 123 5.13 8.04 1.94
C ALA A 123 4.66 9.41 2.42
N GLU A 124 3.37 9.59 2.64
CA GLU A 124 2.86 10.81 3.25
C GLU A 124 3.27 10.95 4.71
N ARG A 125 3.10 9.88 5.50
CA ARG A 125 3.40 9.85 6.94
C ARG A 125 4.86 10.22 7.25
N TYR A 126 5.80 9.66 6.50
CA TYR A 126 7.23 9.92 6.67
C TYR A 126 7.75 10.98 5.70
N VAL A 127 6.86 11.59 4.90
CA VAL A 127 7.20 12.60 3.90
C VAL A 127 8.34 12.13 2.99
N LEU A 128 8.19 10.91 2.49
CA LEU A 128 9.13 10.30 1.56
C LEU A 128 9.14 11.08 0.25
N ASN A 129 10.32 11.19 -0.36
CA ASN A 129 10.45 11.65 -1.74
C ASN A 129 10.10 10.52 -2.72
N GLU A 130 9.95 10.86 -4.01
CA GLU A 130 9.57 9.93 -5.08
C GLU A 130 10.49 8.70 -5.17
N ASP A 131 11.81 8.91 -5.01
CA ASP A 131 12.81 7.83 -5.07
C ASP A 131 12.66 6.88 -3.84
N GLN A 132 12.42 7.44 -2.65
CA GLN A 132 12.21 6.69 -1.40
C GLN A 132 10.86 5.94 -1.39
N GLU A 133 9.80 6.53 -1.91
CA GLU A 133 8.47 5.92 -2.04
C GLU A 133 8.51 4.76 -3.04
N GLN A 134 9.12 4.97 -4.21
CA GLN A 134 9.27 3.90 -5.20
C GLN A 134 10.08 2.73 -4.63
N LEU A 135 11.16 3.01 -3.88
CA LEU A 135 11.94 1.98 -3.21
C LEU A 135 11.11 1.24 -2.14
N LEU A 136 10.33 1.96 -1.34
CA LEU A 136 9.43 1.37 -0.35
C LEU A 136 8.41 0.44 -1.03
N ARG A 137 7.74 0.91 -2.08
CA ARG A 137 6.77 0.15 -2.87
C ARG A 137 7.39 -1.13 -3.44
N THR A 138 8.53 -1.02 -4.11
CA THR A 138 9.24 -2.19 -4.66
C THR A 138 9.65 -3.17 -3.56
N THR A 139 10.06 -2.68 -2.39
CA THR A 139 10.40 -3.52 -1.24
C THR A 139 9.17 -4.26 -0.72
N LEU A 140 8.04 -3.56 -0.53
CA LEU A 140 6.79 -4.17 -0.07
C LEU A 140 6.31 -5.27 -1.03
N VAL A 141 6.29 -5.01 -2.35
CA VAL A 141 5.93 -6.00 -3.37
C VAL A 141 6.84 -7.23 -3.30
N ARG A 142 8.16 -7.02 -3.19
CA ARG A 142 9.13 -8.12 -3.12
C ARG A 142 8.92 -8.97 -1.87
N GLU A 143 8.85 -8.34 -0.69
CA GLU A 143 8.62 -9.07 0.56
C GLU A 143 7.30 -9.83 0.56
N ALA A 144 6.26 -9.24 -0.05
CA ALA A 144 4.96 -9.89 -0.21
C ALA A 144 5.04 -11.19 -1.01
N ASN A 145 5.75 -11.13 -2.13
CA ASN A 145 5.95 -12.29 -2.99
C ASN A 145 6.81 -13.35 -2.32
N ASP A 146 7.91 -12.95 -1.68
CA ASP A 146 8.82 -13.87 -1.01
C ASP A 146 8.12 -14.56 0.17
N PHE A 147 7.29 -13.83 0.92
CA PHE A 147 6.49 -14.38 2.00
C PHE A 147 5.48 -15.41 1.46
N PHE A 148 4.72 -15.06 0.41
CA PHE A 148 3.74 -15.97 -0.15
C PHE A 148 4.35 -17.19 -0.84
N ALA A 149 5.50 -17.03 -1.50
CA ALA A 149 6.24 -18.15 -2.07
C ALA A 149 6.68 -19.13 -0.98
N THR A 150 7.00 -18.63 0.22
CA THR A 150 7.41 -19.43 1.37
C THR A 150 6.21 -20.10 2.06
N HIS A 151 5.15 -19.34 2.34
CA HIS A 151 4.08 -19.74 3.27
C HIS A 151 2.70 -19.94 2.62
N GLY A 152 2.56 -19.65 1.33
CA GLY A 152 1.28 -19.68 0.61
C GLY A 152 0.61 -21.06 0.63
N GLY A 153 1.39 -22.13 0.67
CA GLY A 153 0.88 -23.51 0.78
C GLY A 153 0.12 -23.78 2.08
N GLU A 154 0.52 -23.13 3.18
CA GLU A 154 -0.13 -23.27 4.50
C GLU A 154 -1.24 -22.23 4.70
N LEU A 155 -1.05 -21.02 4.18
CA LEU A 155 -2.00 -19.91 4.31
C LEU A 155 -3.27 -20.10 3.49
N LEU A 156 -3.15 -20.52 2.23
CA LEU A 156 -4.30 -20.56 1.32
C LEU A 156 -5.42 -21.51 1.79
N PRO A 157 -5.14 -22.76 2.24
CA PRO A 157 -6.19 -23.64 2.76
C PRO A 157 -6.96 -23.03 3.94
N MET A 158 -6.25 -22.37 4.85
CA MET A 158 -6.83 -21.68 6.00
C MET A 158 -7.70 -20.49 5.59
N MET A 159 -7.23 -19.66 4.65
CA MET A 159 -8.03 -18.55 4.11
C MET A 159 -9.32 -19.05 3.45
N VAL A 160 -9.25 -20.17 2.71
CA VAL A 160 -10.42 -20.80 2.10
C VAL A 160 -11.39 -21.31 3.17
N GLU A 161 -10.90 -22.01 4.20
CA GLU A 161 -11.74 -22.51 5.30
C GLU A 161 -12.45 -21.35 6.02
N ALA A 162 -11.73 -20.28 6.34
CA ALA A 162 -12.28 -19.09 6.98
C ALA A 162 -13.36 -18.42 6.12
N ALA A 163 -13.07 -18.23 4.82
CA ALA A 163 -14.03 -17.67 3.86
C ALA A 163 -15.28 -18.55 3.72
N GLN A 164 -15.12 -19.86 3.54
CA GLN A 164 -16.24 -20.80 3.42
C GLN A 164 -17.13 -20.81 4.67
N THR A 165 -16.51 -20.82 5.86
CA THR A 165 -17.23 -20.77 7.14
C THR A 165 -18.07 -19.50 7.22
N ARG A 166 -17.46 -18.36 6.83
CA ARG A 166 -18.12 -17.05 6.82
C ARG A 166 -19.28 -16.99 5.84
N PHE A 167 -19.06 -17.41 4.59
CA PHE A 167 -20.09 -17.38 3.55
C PHE A 167 -21.21 -18.39 3.77
N SER A 168 -20.97 -19.42 4.59
CA SER A 168 -22.01 -20.34 5.04
C SER A 168 -22.83 -19.80 6.23
N ASN A 169 -22.61 -18.55 6.64
CA ASN A 169 -23.18 -17.93 7.85
C ASN A 169 -22.98 -18.80 9.09
N THR A 170 -21.82 -19.46 9.19
CA THR A 170 -21.49 -20.30 10.34
C THR A 170 -20.51 -19.52 11.23
N PRO A 171 -20.73 -19.46 12.55
CA PRO A 171 -19.77 -18.86 13.47
C PRO A 171 -18.45 -19.63 13.48
N PHE A 172 -17.35 -18.96 13.79
CA PHE A 172 -16.08 -19.67 13.99
C PHE A 172 -16.13 -20.42 15.32
N THR A 173 -15.56 -21.63 15.35
CA THR A 173 -15.39 -22.35 16.62
C THR A 173 -14.02 -22.07 17.24
N ALA A 174 -13.93 -22.22 18.57
CA ALA A 174 -12.66 -22.08 19.27
C ALA A 174 -11.60 -23.08 18.77
N GLU A 175 -12.02 -24.29 18.38
CA GLU A 175 -11.13 -25.31 17.82
C GLU A 175 -10.62 -24.93 16.42
N GLN A 176 -11.46 -24.31 15.58
CA GLN A 176 -11.03 -23.79 14.28
C GLN A 176 -9.97 -22.71 14.49
N VAL A 177 -10.27 -21.73 15.34
CA VAL A 177 -9.37 -20.61 15.63
C VAL A 177 -8.07 -21.08 16.28
N ALA A 178 -8.12 -22.09 17.16
CA ALA A 178 -6.92 -22.68 17.75
C ALA A 178 -6.00 -23.29 16.70
N ARG A 179 -6.54 -24.06 15.76
CA ARG A 179 -5.76 -24.64 14.64
C ARG A 179 -5.14 -23.55 13.78
N TRP A 180 -5.94 -22.55 13.37
CA TRP A 180 -5.44 -21.43 12.58
C TRP A 180 -4.33 -20.67 13.31
N SER A 181 -4.47 -20.47 14.62
CA SER A 181 -3.47 -19.77 15.45
C SER A 181 -2.17 -20.56 15.61
N GLN A 182 -2.24 -21.90 15.63
CA GLN A 182 -1.05 -22.76 15.63
C GLN A 182 -0.29 -22.66 14.30
N THR A 183 -1.02 -22.63 13.18
CA THR A 183 -0.42 -22.41 11.85
C THR A 183 0.13 -21.00 11.70
N LEU A 184 -0.59 -19.97 12.14
CA LEU A 184 -0.19 -18.57 11.96
C LEU A 184 0.95 -18.13 12.86
N GLY A 185 1.15 -18.77 14.03
CA GLY A 185 2.19 -18.37 14.99
C GLY A 185 3.59 -18.25 14.35
N PRO A 186 4.15 -19.34 13.78
CA PRO A 186 5.46 -19.30 13.13
C PRO A 186 5.54 -18.32 11.95
N LEU A 187 4.43 -18.13 11.22
CA LEU A 187 4.35 -17.21 10.09
C LEU A 187 4.44 -15.75 10.55
N LEU A 188 3.75 -15.40 11.64
CA LEU A 188 3.82 -14.06 12.23
C LEU A 188 5.22 -13.75 12.76
N ASP A 189 5.90 -14.74 13.35
CA ASP A 189 7.28 -14.60 13.81
C ASP A 189 8.24 -14.34 12.63
N ASP A 190 8.12 -15.08 11.52
CA ASP A 190 8.91 -14.84 10.30
C ASP A 190 8.62 -13.45 9.71
N VAL A 191 7.36 -13.02 9.63
CA VAL A 191 7.03 -11.67 9.15
C VAL A 191 7.67 -10.60 10.02
N ARG A 192 7.61 -10.74 11.35
CA ARG A 192 8.25 -9.79 12.27
C ARG A 192 9.76 -9.73 12.02
N GLN A 193 10.42 -10.88 11.94
CA GLN A 193 11.86 -10.94 11.70
C GLN A 193 12.25 -10.28 10.36
N ARG A 194 11.53 -10.58 9.28
CA ARG A 194 11.76 -9.96 7.96
C ARG A 194 11.53 -8.46 8.00
N PHE A 195 10.43 -8.03 8.61
CA PHE A 195 10.09 -6.63 8.76
C PHE A 195 11.18 -5.87 9.53
N ASP A 196 11.65 -6.40 10.65
CA ASP A 196 12.73 -5.78 11.44
C ASP A 196 13.99 -5.59 10.60
N VAL A 197 14.43 -6.63 9.88
CA VAL A 197 15.60 -6.53 8.99
C VAL A 197 15.41 -5.43 7.93
N ARG A 198 14.25 -5.42 7.26
CA ARG A 198 13.97 -4.45 6.19
C ARG A 198 13.83 -3.03 6.69
N VAL A 199 13.20 -2.83 7.83
CA VAL A 199 13.11 -1.51 8.47
C VAL A 199 14.50 -0.99 8.81
N HIS A 200 15.39 -1.81 9.38
CA HIS A 200 16.76 -1.39 9.68
C HIS A 200 17.57 -1.02 8.42
N GLU A 201 17.35 -1.72 7.31
CA GLU A 201 17.95 -1.36 6.01
C GLU A 201 17.37 -0.04 5.49
N TYR A 202 16.05 0.12 5.55
CA TYR A 202 15.34 1.29 5.05
C TYR A 202 15.67 2.55 5.86
N MET A 203 15.80 2.45 7.18
CA MET A 203 16.17 3.54 8.09
C MET A 203 17.48 4.23 7.70
N LYS A 204 18.43 3.50 7.07
CA LYS A 204 19.71 4.07 6.60
C LYS A 204 19.55 5.07 5.44
N LEU A 205 18.39 5.06 4.79
CA LEU A 205 18.06 5.90 3.63
C LEU A 205 17.17 7.08 4.01
N LEU A 206 16.76 7.15 5.27
CA LEU A 206 15.92 8.19 5.83
C LEU A 206 16.79 9.26 6.50
N ASP A 207 16.33 10.51 6.45
CA ASP A 207 16.94 11.57 7.26
C ASP A 207 16.62 11.40 8.76
N PRO A 208 17.33 12.07 9.68
CA PRO A 208 17.13 11.90 11.11
C PRO A 208 15.70 12.17 11.60
N ASP A 209 14.98 13.11 10.99
CA ASP A 209 13.61 13.42 11.39
C ASP A 209 12.65 12.31 10.95
N GLN A 210 12.82 11.82 9.72
CA GLN A 210 12.09 10.66 9.20
C GLN A 210 12.34 9.42 10.07
N GLN A 211 13.59 9.18 10.46
CA GLN A 211 13.97 8.08 11.36
C GLN A 211 13.27 8.18 12.72
N ALA A 212 13.19 9.37 13.30
CA ALA A 212 12.51 9.58 14.58
C ALA A 212 11.01 9.22 14.50
N TRP A 213 10.33 9.61 13.41
CA TRP A 213 8.93 9.25 13.18
C TRP A 213 8.74 7.74 13.01
N VAL A 214 9.58 7.10 12.20
CA VAL A 214 9.53 5.64 12.02
C VAL A 214 9.73 4.93 13.36
N GLN A 215 10.69 5.36 14.20
CA GLN A 215 10.91 4.75 15.53
C GLN A 215 9.68 4.84 16.44
N ILE A 216 9.00 5.98 16.45
CA ILE A 216 7.76 6.17 17.22
C ILE A 216 6.68 5.18 16.75
N ASP A 217 6.52 5.05 15.43
CA ASP A 217 5.52 4.17 14.83
C ASP A 217 5.86 2.68 15.06
N LEU A 218 7.15 2.31 15.00
CA LEU A 218 7.64 0.96 15.32
C LEU A 218 7.38 0.58 16.77
N GLN A 219 7.65 1.47 17.73
CA GLN A 219 7.38 1.19 19.14
C GLN A 219 5.89 0.94 19.38
N ALA A 220 5.01 1.66 18.68
CA ALA A 220 3.57 1.42 18.75
C ALA A 220 3.20 0.09 18.10
N ALA A 221 3.78 -0.23 16.94
CA ALA A 221 3.59 -1.52 16.27
C ALA A 221 4.03 -2.70 17.14
N ASP A 222 5.20 -2.61 17.80
CA ASP A 222 5.71 -3.62 18.72
C ASP A 222 4.75 -3.90 19.88
N ARG A 223 4.18 -2.85 20.49
CA ARG A 223 3.17 -3.02 21.55
C ARG A 223 1.95 -3.80 21.04
N ARG A 224 1.44 -3.46 19.85
CA ARG A 224 0.30 -4.14 19.22
C ARG A 224 0.62 -5.59 18.86
N LEU A 225 1.80 -5.84 18.29
CA LEU A 225 2.26 -7.18 17.91
C LEU A 225 2.51 -8.08 19.12
N ASN A 226 3.10 -7.55 20.19
CA ASN A 226 3.28 -8.30 21.44
C ASN A 226 1.91 -8.69 22.02
N ARG A 227 0.95 -7.76 22.03
CA ARG A 227 -0.41 -8.05 22.48
C ARG A 227 -1.09 -9.12 21.61
N VAL A 228 -0.97 -9.02 20.29
CA VAL A 228 -1.40 -10.05 19.35
C VAL A 228 -0.81 -11.42 19.70
N SER A 229 0.49 -11.49 19.99
CA SER A 229 1.19 -12.74 20.32
C SER A 229 0.67 -13.38 21.61
N GLU A 230 0.43 -12.57 22.65
CA GLU A 230 -0.17 -13.03 23.92
C GLU A 230 -1.54 -13.70 23.71
N LEU A 231 -2.30 -13.21 22.72
CA LEU A 231 -3.64 -13.72 22.43
C LEU A 231 -3.60 -14.87 21.45
N GLY A 232 -2.64 -14.86 20.52
CA GLY A 232 -2.25 -16.04 19.75
C GLY A 232 -2.01 -17.25 20.65
N ALA A 233 -1.26 -17.08 21.74
CA ALA A 233 -1.02 -18.15 22.72
C ALA A 233 -2.32 -18.61 23.41
N GLN A 234 -3.24 -17.70 23.74
CA GLN A 234 -4.55 -18.05 24.32
C GLN A 234 -5.42 -18.82 23.32
N TRP A 235 -5.47 -18.38 22.06
CA TRP A 235 -6.24 -19.04 21.02
C TRP A 235 -5.69 -20.42 20.69
N GLN A 236 -4.37 -20.58 20.64
CA GLN A 236 -3.74 -21.89 20.47
C GLN A 236 -4.16 -22.89 21.57
N ALA A 237 -4.48 -22.39 22.77
CA ALA A 237 -5.03 -23.17 23.89
C ALA A 237 -6.57 -23.32 23.86
N GLY A 238 -7.24 -22.89 22.78
CA GLY A 238 -8.70 -22.94 22.63
C GLY A 238 -9.45 -21.85 23.41
N GLN A 239 -8.75 -20.86 23.96
CA GLN A 239 -9.35 -19.76 24.74
C GLN A 239 -9.68 -18.58 23.83
N TRP A 240 -10.54 -18.81 22.83
CA TRP A 240 -10.97 -17.77 21.91
C TRP A 240 -12.39 -17.28 22.21
N SER A 241 -12.60 -15.97 22.06
CA SER A 241 -13.93 -15.36 22.02
C SER A 241 -14.10 -14.43 20.81
N PRO A 242 -15.32 -14.27 20.26
CA PRO A 242 -15.55 -13.31 19.17
C PRO A 242 -15.07 -11.88 19.48
N ALA A 243 -15.14 -11.46 20.74
CA ALA A 243 -14.70 -10.14 21.17
C ALA A 243 -13.18 -9.92 21.01
N ASP A 244 -12.38 -10.98 21.01
CA ASP A 244 -10.93 -10.90 20.81
C ASP A 244 -10.62 -10.30 19.43
N TRP A 245 -11.47 -10.63 18.45
CA TRP A 245 -11.36 -10.22 17.05
C TRP A 245 -12.23 -9.01 16.71
N GLY A 246 -12.86 -8.39 17.71
CA GLY A 246 -13.84 -7.31 17.51
C GLY A 246 -15.19 -7.79 16.93
N LEU A 247 -15.41 -9.10 16.85
CA LEU A 247 -16.61 -9.70 16.27
C LEU A 247 -17.74 -9.89 17.30
N ALA A 248 -17.71 -9.16 18.42
CA ALA A 248 -18.75 -9.28 19.44
C ALA A 248 -20.13 -8.80 18.93
N GLY A 249 -20.15 -7.81 18.02
CA GLY A 249 -21.34 -7.29 17.35
C GLY A 249 -21.73 -8.03 16.08
N ASP A 250 -20.94 -9.03 15.68
CA ASP A 250 -21.08 -9.67 14.38
C ASP A 250 -22.29 -10.62 14.33
N PRO A 251 -23.23 -10.44 13.39
CA PRO A 251 -24.48 -11.20 13.38
C PRO A 251 -24.28 -12.69 13.07
N ILE A 252 -23.23 -13.07 12.34
CA ILE A 252 -22.91 -14.48 12.09
C ILE A 252 -22.29 -15.10 13.36
N GLN A 253 -21.39 -14.39 14.05
CA GLN A 253 -20.82 -14.90 15.31
C GLN A 253 -21.86 -14.98 16.45
N GLN A 254 -22.87 -14.12 16.42
CA GLN A 254 -24.02 -14.18 17.34
C GLN A 254 -25.05 -15.25 16.96
N GLY A 255 -24.92 -15.90 15.79
CA GLY A 255 -25.91 -16.84 15.27
C GLY A 255 -27.25 -16.18 14.91
N ALA A 256 -27.27 -14.86 14.70
CA ALA A 256 -28.47 -14.10 14.34
C ALA A 256 -28.90 -14.36 12.87
N ILE A 257 -27.98 -14.81 12.03
CA ILE A 257 -28.25 -15.19 10.64
C ILE A 257 -28.25 -16.73 10.55
N PRO A 258 -29.31 -17.36 10.04
CA PRO A 258 -29.35 -18.81 9.91
C PRO A 258 -28.27 -19.29 8.90
N PRO A 259 -27.66 -20.46 9.15
CA PRO A 259 -26.73 -21.08 8.21
C PRO A 259 -27.36 -21.21 6.83
N GLN A 260 -26.64 -20.83 5.78
CA GLN A 260 -27.13 -21.09 4.42
C GLN A 260 -27.01 -22.60 4.15
N SER A 261 -28.12 -23.21 3.73
CA SER A 261 -28.08 -24.58 3.22
C SER A 261 -27.04 -24.67 2.10
N PRO A 262 -26.19 -25.72 2.06
CA PRO A 262 -25.22 -25.90 0.99
C PRO A 262 -25.94 -25.79 -0.35
N ARG A 263 -25.62 -24.75 -1.12
CA ARG A 263 -26.18 -24.61 -2.47
C ARG A 263 -25.71 -25.85 -3.22
N ALA A 264 -26.65 -26.70 -3.62
CA ALA A 264 -26.33 -27.90 -4.39
C ALA A 264 -25.40 -27.46 -5.54
N PRO A 265 -24.22 -28.09 -5.71
CA PRO A 265 -23.23 -27.64 -6.68
C PRO A 265 -23.94 -27.46 -8.00
N ALA A 266 -23.92 -26.22 -8.53
CA ALA A 266 -24.57 -25.90 -9.79
C ALA A 266 -23.97 -26.86 -10.83
N ASN A 267 -24.74 -27.87 -11.21
CA ASN A 267 -24.26 -28.97 -12.01
C ASN A 267 -23.80 -28.35 -13.34
N PRO A 268 -22.50 -28.34 -13.69
CA PRO A 268 -22.03 -27.67 -14.91
C PRO A 268 -22.48 -28.37 -16.20
N ALA A 269 -23.28 -29.44 -16.09
CA ALA A 269 -23.77 -30.30 -17.17
C ALA A 269 -24.89 -29.69 -18.03
N GLY A 270 -25.04 -28.36 -18.07
CA GLY A 270 -26.14 -27.67 -18.74
C GLY A 270 -25.85 -27.06 -20.10
N THR A 271 -24.62 -27.07 -20.61
CA THR A 271 -24.36 -26.69 -22.01
C THR A 271 -24.58 -27.91 -22.90
N ARG A 272 -25.85 -28.18 -23.21
CA ARG A 272 -26.23 -29.00 -24.36
C ARG A 272 -25.68 -28.32 -25.62
N VAL A 273 -24.49 -28.75 -26.06
CA VAL A 273 -24.13 -28.64 -27.47
C VAL A 273 -25.13 -29.51 -28.21
N GLY A 274 -25.94 -28.88 -29.04
CA GLY A 274 -27.00 -29.54 -29.80
C GLY A 274 -26.45 -30.69 -30.65
N ASP A 275 -27.28 -31.74 -30.70
CA ASP A 275 -27.15 -32.89 -31.56
C ASP A 275 -26.83 -32.49 -33.02
N ALA A 276 -25.66 -32.91 -33.49
CA ALA A 276 -25.41 -33.21 -34.89
C ALA A 276 -24.75 -34.60 -34.94
N ALA A 277 -25.44 -35.53 -35.59
CA ALA A 277 -25.19 -36.95 -35.63
C ALA A 277 -23.76 -37.34 -36.10
N PRO A 278 -23.19 -38.45 -35.60
CA PRO A 278 -22.00 -39.04 -36.18
C PRO A 278 -22.41 -40.05 -37.27
N GLU A 279 -21.98 -39.79 -38.50
CA GLU A 279 -21.98 -40.79 -39.57
C GLU A 279 -20.68 -41.62 -39.49
N SER A 280 -20.87 -42.93 -39.57
CA SER A 280 -19.90 -44.00 -39.39
C SER A 280 -18.75 -43.98 -40.42
N ALA A 281 -17.50 -44.13 -39.97
CA ALA A 281 -16.44 -44.73 -40.77
C ALA A 281 -15.34 -45.38 -39.91
N THR A 282 -15.17 -46.67 -40.12
CA THR A 282 -14.18 -47.60 -39.54
C THR A 282 -12.74 -47.42 -40.06
N PRO A 283 -11.74 -48.09 -39.47
CA PRO A 283 -10.36 -47.62 -39.34
C PRO A 283 -9.41 -48.22 -40.39
N THR A 284 -8.32 -47.51 -40.70
CA THR A 284 -7.16 -48.08 -41.41
C THR A 284 -5.86 -47.44 -40.94
N GLY A 285 -4.92 -48.29 -40.51
CA GLY A 285 -3.53 -48.19 -40.97
C GLY A 285 -2.54 -47.38 -40.13
N ALA A 286 -1.60 -48.10 -39.53
CA ALA A 286 -0.33 -47.60 -39.03
C ALA A 286 0.49 -46.84 -40.07
N SER A 287 1.32 -45.87 -39.63
CA SER A 287 2.66 -45.69 -40.20
C SER A 287 3.56 -44.85 -39.30
N MET A 288 4.73 -45.41 -39.01
CA MET A 288 5.90 -44.70 -38.49
C MET A 288 6.46 -43.73 -39.54
N GLY A 289 6.98 -42.59 -39.11
CA GLY A 289 7.76 -41.71 -39.98
C GLY A 289 8.11 -40.38 -39.32
N ALA A 290 9.33 -40.28 -38.79
CA ALA A 290 10.04 -39.02 -38.61
C ALA A 290 10.24 -38.34 -40.00
N PRO A 291 10.60 -37.04 -40.13
CA PRO A 291 11.93 -36.58 -39.71
C PRO A 291 12.02 -35.14 -39.19
N ALA A 292 13.19 -34.86 -38.61
CA ALA A 292 13.75 -33.55 -38.34
C ALA A 292 13.97 -32.72 -39.63
N SER A 293 13.97 -31.39 -39.49
CA SER A 293 14.83 -30.52 -40.30
C SER A 293 14.94 -29.08 -39.75
N PRO A 294 15.99 -28.34 -40.16
CA PRO A 294 16.70 -27.36 -39.34
C PRO A 294 16.45 -25.92 -39.81
N ALA A 295 16.97 -24.95 -39.04
CA ALA A 295 17.13 -23.58 -39.51
C ALA A 295 18.58 -23.11 -39.27
N GLU A 296 19.39 -23.19 -40.32
CA GLU A 296 20.59 -22.40 -40.55
C GLU A 296 20.34 -21.48 -41.76
N GLY A 297 20.85 -20.25 -41.69
CA GLY A 297 21.43 -19.59 -42.88
C GLY A 297 20.85 -18.24 -43.32
N GLY A 298 21.75 -17.25 -43.44
CA GLY A 298 21.70 -16.17 -44.45
C GLY A 298 21.37 -14.77 -43.91
N GLN A 299 22.34 -13.98 -43.46
CA GLN A 299 23.11 -12.99 -44.25
C GLN A 299 22.28 -12.12 -45.21
N THR A 300 22.32 -10.80 -45.02
CA THR A 300 22.82 -9.84 -46.03
C THR A 300 22.99 -8.45 -45.40
N ALA A 301 24.21 -7.94 -45.51
CA ALA A 301 24.54 -6.54 -45.35
C ALA A 301 24.35 -5.82 -46.70
N SER A 302 23.96 -4.54 -46.68
CA SER A 302 24.66 -3.50 -47.44
C SER A 302 24.21 -2.07 -47.07
N PRO A 303 25.14 -1.11 -47.10
CA PRO A 303 24.93 0.30 -46.81
C PRO A 303 24.57 1.08 -48.08
N ARG A 304 23.90 2.23 -47.94
CA ARG A 304 23.83 3.21 -49.02
C ARG A 304 23.96 4.64 -48.50
N ALA A 305 25.10 5.24 -48.82
CA ALA A 305 25.33 6.66 -48.80
C ALA A 305 24.51 7.36 -49.90
N SER A 306 24.05 8.57 -49.63
CA SER A 306 23.77 9.57 -50.66
C SER A 306 24.01 10.96 -50.08
N GLU A 307 25.11 11.55 -50.56
CA GLU A 307 25.38 12.98 -50.60
C GLU A 307 24.28 13.71 -51.39
N GLY A 308 23.99 14.94 -50.99
CA GLY A 308 23.13 15.84 -51.76
C GLY A 308 22.68 17.07 -50.98
N ALA A 309 23.59 18.02 -50.77
CA ALA A 309 23.23 19.40 -50.44
C ALA A 309 22.75 20.11 -51.73
N PRO A 310 21.77 21.03 -51.64
CA PRO A 310 22.15 22.44 -51.81
C PRO A 310 21.37 23.45 -50.95
N ALA A 311 22.07 24.55 -50.65
CA ALA A 311 21.63 25.95 -50.59
C ALA A 311 20.55 26.40 -49.58
N LEU A 312 21.03 27.04 -48.51
CA LEU A 312 20.67 28.39 -48.03
C LEU A 312 19.25 28.90 -48.33
N GLY A 313 18.30 28.48 -47.49
CA GLY A 313 17.10 29.26 -47.16
C GLY A 313 17.13 29.59 -45.67
N LYS A 314 17.00 30.86 -45.29
CA LYS A 314 16.87 31.28 -43.90
C LYS A 314 15.73 30.48 -43.25
N PRO A 315 15.93 29.81 -42.10
CA PRO A 315 14.86 29.06 -41.47
C PRO A 315 13.74 30.03 -41.12
N ASN A 316 12.61 29.82 -41.79
CA ASN A 316 11.32 30.39 -41.48
C ASN A 316 11.01 29.99 -40.04
N GLN A 317 11.32 30.88 -39.09
CA GLN A 317 11.07 30.66 -37.67
C GLN A 317 9.54 30.61 -37.54
N PRO A 318 8.94 29.43 -37.28
CA PRO A 318 7.49 29.36 -37.09
C PRO A 318 7.13 30.33 -35.96
N PRO A 319 6.01 31.08 -36.09
CA PRO A 319 5.58 31.99 -35.03
C PRO A 319 5.53 31.20 -33.73
N ALA A 320 6.27 31.66 -32.72
CA ALA A 320 6.35 31.00 -31.43
C ALA A 320 4.91 30.66 -30.98
N PRO A 321 4.61 29.38 -30.69
CA PRO A 321 3.31 29.03 -30.16
C PRO A 321 3.06 29.92 -28.95
N ARG A 322 1.97 30.69 -28.97
CA ARG A 322 1.55 31.51 -27.83
C ARG A 322 1.45 30.56 -26.66
N THR A 323 2.42 30.63 -25.75
CA THR A 323 2.42 29.93 -24.48
C THR A 323 1.04 30.15 -23.87
N ALA A 324 0.24 29.10 -23.80
CA ALA A 324 -1.08 29.19 -23.18
C ALA A 324 -0.81 29.65 -21.74
N ALA A 325 -1.08 30.93 -21.47
CA ALA A 325 -0.94 31.50 -20.15
C ALA A 325 -1.83 30.67 -19.23
N GLN A 326 -1.23 29.84 -18.40
CA GLN A 326 -2.01 29.03 -17.47
C GLN A 326 -2.75 29.97 -16.53
N PRO A 327 -4.03 29.67 -16.25
CA PRO A 327 -4.97 30.61 -15.66
C PRO A 327 -4.54 31.00 -14.24
N GLY A 328 -4.32 32.29 -14.01
CA GLY A 328 -4.64 33.04 -12.79
C GLY A 328 -4.13 32.58 -11.40
N GLU A 329 -3.44 31.46 -11.28
CA GLU A 329 -3.07 30.92 -9.96
C GLU A 329 -1.96 31.77 -9.31
N SER A 330 -2.37 32.53 -8.30
CA SER A 330 -1.50 33.34 -7.45
C SER A 330 -1.24 32.60 -6.14
N GLY A 331 0.04 32.53 -5.75
CA GLY A 331 0.48 31.84 -4.56
C GLY A 331 2.01 31.74 -4.52
N PRO A 332 2.62 31.64 -3.33
CA PRO A 332 4.07 31.69 -3.17
C PRO A 332 4.80 30.57 -3.93
N TRP A 333 4.20 29.37 -4.01
CA TRP A 333 4.79 28.23 -4.74
C TRP A 333 4.74 28.43 -6.27
N ALA A 334 3.63 28.95 -6.80
CA ALA A 334 3.52 29.28 -8.22
C ALA A 334 4.46 30.42 -8.63
N GLU A 335 4.66 31.40 -7.74
CA GLU A 335 5.63 32.48 -7.93
C GLU A 335 7.06 31.96 -7.94
N TYR A 336 7.39 31.03 -7.04
CA TYR A 336 8.68 30.35 -7.02
C TYR A 336 8.95 29.62 -8.34
N VAL A 337 7.99 28.83 -8.84
CA VAL A 337 8.13 28.10 -10.11
C VAL A 337 8.32 29.07 -11.29
N ARG A 338 7.56 30.17 -11.34
CA ARG A 338 7.73 31.22 -12.35
C ARG A 338 9.10 31.88 -12.27
N ALA A 339 9.59 32.17 -11.07
CA ALA A 339 10.92 32.72 -10.86
C ALA A 339 12.00 31.72 -11.29
N PHE A 340 11.82 30.43 -10.99
CA PHE A 340 12.73 29.35 -11.37
C PHE A 340 12.81 29.19 -12.89
N ILE A 341 11.67 29.13 -13.58
CA ILE A 341 11.59 29.06 -15.05
C ILE A 341 12.35 30.22 -15.68
N ARG A 342 12.12 31.44 -15.18
CA ARG A 342 12.78 32.66 -15.68
C ARG A 342 14.28 32.64 -15.41
N ARG A 343 14.70 32.25 -14.21
CA ARG A 343 16.11 32.22 -13.78
C ARG A 343 16.96 31.30 -14.63
N TYR A 344 16.45 30.14 -15.01
CA TYR A 344 17.19 29.15 -15.80
C TYR A 344 16.87 29.19 -17.30
N ASN A 345 16.03 30.12 -17.74
CA ASN A 345 15.53 30.21 -19.12
C ASN A 345 15.11 28.84 -19.66
N LEU A 346 14.20 28.17 -18.94
CA LEU A 346 13.75 26.83 -19.28
C LEU A 346 13.04 26.83 -20.64
N ASP A 347 13.31 25.82 -21.47
CA ASP A 347 12.60 25.63 -22.74
C ASP A 347 11.13 25.21 -22.51
N GLU A 348 10.32 25.19 -23.56
CA GLU A 348 8.87 24.91 -23.44
C GLU A 348 8.60 23.53 -22.80
N GLY A 349 9.35 22.49 -23.17
CA GLY A 349 9.19 21.15 -22.60
C GLY A 349 9.63 21.07 -21.13
N GLN A 350 10.68 21.79 -20.75
CA GLN A 350 11.09 21.95 -19.36
C GLN A 350 10.06 22.76 -18.55
N GLN A 351 9.47 23.81 -19.11
CA GLN A 351 8.43 24.61 -18.47
C GLN A 351 7.18 23.77 -18.19
N GLN A 352 6.71 23.00 -19.18
CA GLN A 352 5.57 22.10 -19.00
C GLN A 352 5.83 21.09 -17.88
N ARG A 353 7.02 20.49 -17.82
CA ARG A 353 7.42 19.59 -16.72
C ARG A 353 7.46 20.29 -15.37
N ALA A 354 8.00 21.51 -15.29
CA ALA A 354 8.02 22.30 -14.06
C ALA A 354 6.60 22.56 -13.52
N TRP A 355 5.66 22.89 -14.41
CA TRP A 355 4.26 23.10 -14.04
C TRP A 355 3.54 21.83 -13.61
N LEU A 356 3.85 20.68 -14.22
CA LEU A 356 3.35 19.38 -13.77
C LEU A 356 3.84 19.06 -12.35
N MET A 357 5.12 19.28 -12.05
CA MET A 357 5.68 19.11 -10.70
C MET A 357 5.01 20.04 -9.68
N TYR A 358 4.72 21.29 -10.05
CA TYR A 358 3.97 22.22 -9.20
C TYR A 358 2.55 21.73 -8.93
N LYS A 359 1.83 21.28 -9.97
CA LYS A 359 0.47 20.76 -9.83
C LYS A 359 0.42 19.58 -8.86
N ASP A 360 1.35 18.64 -9.01
CA ASP A 360 1.51 17.48 -8.12
C ASP A 360 1.80 17.91 -6.66
N ALA A 361 2.78 18.80 -6.44
CA ALA A 361 3.08 19.32 -5.11
C ALA A 361 1.87 20.03 -4.47
N LYS A 362 1.11 20.79 -5.27
CA LYS A 362 -0.12 21.47 -4.83
C LYS A 362 -1.19 20.47 -4.41
N GLU A 363 -1.44 19.43 -5.21
CA GLU A 363 -2.42 18.38 -4.92
C GLU A 363 -2.08 17.64 -3.62
N ARG A 364 -0.81 17.29 -3.42
CA ARG A 364 -0.31 16.69 -2.16
C ARG A 364 -0.56 17.61 -0.95
N ARG A 365 -0.30 18.91 -1.10
CA ARG A 365 -0.57 19.89 -0.05
C ARG A 365 -2.06 19.99 0.29
N GLU A 366 -2.93 20.04 -0.73
CA GLU A 366 -4.38 20.12 -0.54
C GLU A 366 -4.94 18.85 0.11
N GLN A 367 -4.44 17.67 -0.27
CA GLN A 367 -4.79 16.40 0.36
C GLN A 367 -4.39 16.38 1.84
N HIS A 368 -3.16 16.80 2.15
CA HIS A 368 -2.69 16.92 3.52
C HIS A 368 -3.54 17.93 4.33
N GLU A 369 -3.90 19.08 3.75
CA GLU A 369 -4.77 20.07 4.40
C GLU A 369 -6.17 19.52 4.70
N ARG A 370 -6.76 18.75 3.78
CA ARG A 370 -8.06 18.08 4.01
C ARG A 370 -7.98 17.11 5.19
N ARG A 371 -6.97 16.25 5.22
CA ARG A 371 -6.77 15.27 6.31
C ARG A 371 -6.49 15.94 7.64
N TYR A 372 -5.68 17.01 7.63
CA TYR A 372 -5.46 17.83 8.81
C TYR A 372 -6.78 18.38 9.36
N LYS A 373 -7.64 18.93 8.49
CA LYS A 373 -8.95 19.47 8.90
C LYS A 373 -9.83 18.37 9.50
N GLU A 374 -9.94 17.22 8.83
CA GLU A 374 -10.71 16.07 9.32
C GLU A 374 -10.20 15.57 10.68
N ARG A 375 -8.88 15.41 10.84
CA ARG A 375 -8.27 14.96 12.09
C ARG A 375 -8.46 15.99 13.20
N SER A 376 -8.30 17.28 12.90
CA SER A 376 -8.55 18.36 13.87
C SER A 376 -10.02 18.39 14.32
N ALA A 377 -10.96 18.14 13.42
CA ALA A 377 -12.38 18.08 13.72
C ALA A 377 -12.71 16.88 14.60
N ARG A 378 -12.12 15.71 14.33
CA ARG A 378 -12.26 14.51 15.18
C ARG A 378 -11.72 14.75 16.59
N LEU A 379 -10.52 15.35 16.71
CA LEU A 379 -9.95 15.70 18.02
C LEU A 379 -10.84 16.69 18.79
N GLY A 380 -11.42 17.68 18.11
CA GLY A 380 -12.35 18.63 18.72
C GLY A 380 -13.63 18.02 19.30
N GLN A 381 -13.97 16.78 18.94
CA GLN A 381 -15.14 16.08 19.46
C GLN A 381 -14.84 15.25 20.73
N SER A 382 -13.57 15.07 21.11
CA SER A 382 -13.15 14.11 22.15
C SER A 382 -13.38 14.56 23.61
N GLY A 383 -13.95 15.74 23.88
CA GLY A 383 -14.43 16.17 25.21
C GLY A 383 -13.38 16.50 26.29
N ASP A 384 -12.10 16.15 26.10
CA ASP A 384 -11.00 16.53 27.00
C ASP A 384 -10.22 17.74 26.46
N ASP A 385 -10.60 18.94 26.89
CA ASP A 385 -10.04 20.20 26.40
C ASP A 385 -8.52 20.34 26.54
N ALA A 386 -7.89 19.72 27.55
CA ALA A 386 -6.46 19.86 27.79
C ALA A 386 -5.65 18.97 26.84
N SER A 387 -6.01 17.69 26.75
CA SER A 387 -5.40 16.73 25.82
C SER A 387 -5.64 17.13 24.37
N VAL A 388 -6.84 17.59 24.03
CA VAL A 388 -7.19 18.07 22.68
C VAL A 388 -6.36 19.29 22.29
N ARG A 389 -6.11 20.24 23.20
CA ARG A 389 -5.28 21.42 22.92
C ARG A 389 -3.84 21.03 22.60
N GLU A 390 -3.25 20.15 23.41
CA GLU A 390 -1.88 19.67 23.17
C GLU A 390 -1.79 18.90 21.85
N ALA A 391 -2.77 18.04 21.55
CA ALA A 391 -2.83 17.30 20.30
C ALA A 391 -2.96 18.22 19.08
N LEU A 392 -3.80 19.26 19.15
CA LEU A 392 -3.95 20.26 18.09
C LEU A 392 -2.68 21.09 17.88
N GLU A 393 -1.96 21.45 18.94
CA GLU A 393 -0.69 22.15 18.82
C GLU A 393 0.37 21.30 18.12
N LYS A 394 0.54 20.04 18.55
CA LYS A 394 1.45 19.08 17.90
C LYS A 394 1.06 18.85 16.43
N LEU A 395 -0.24 18.75 16.15
CA LEU A 395 -0.73 18.60 14.79
C LEU A 395 -0.42 19.84 13.93
N GLY A 396 -0.55 21.05 14.50
CA GLY A 396 -0.21 22.31 13.84
C GLY A 396 1.29 22.42 13.52
N GLN A 397 2.17 22.01 14.44
CA GLN A 397 3.61 21.92 14.20
C GLN A 397 3.94 20.89 13.11
N SER A 398 3.30 19.72 13.14
CA SER A 398 3.45 18.71 12.09
C SER A 398 3.02 19.28 10.73
N ARG A 399 1.95 20.07 10.68
CA ARG A 399 1.47 20.65 9.42
C ARG A 399 2.51 21.54 8.75
N SER A 400 3.14 22.47 9.48
CA SER A 400 4.14 23.35 8.87
C SER A 400 5.33 22.54 8.34
N THR A 401 5.79 21.54 9.10
CA THR A 401 6.91 20.70 8.65
C THR A 401 6.60 19.90 7.38
N VAL A 402 5.37 19.41 7.22
CA VAL A 402 4.96 18.68 6.02
C VAL A 402 4.86 19.62 4.81
N GLU A 403 4.26 20.80 4.98
CA GLU A 403 4.17 21.79 3.90
C GLU A 403 5.56 22.24 3.42
N ASP A 404 6.49 22.49 4.35
CA ASP A 404 7.87 22.85 4.05
C ASP A 404 8.60 21.74 3.28
N ARG A 405 8.42 20.48 3.70
CA ARG A 405 9.04 19.33 3.02
C ARG A 405 8.46 19.09 1.62
N ILE A 406 7.15 19.24 1.41
CA ILE A 406 6.53 19.16 0.07
C ILE A 406 7.13 20.27 -0.82
N PHE A 407 7.31 21.48 -0.27
CA PHE A 407 7.91 22.57 -1.02
C PHE A 407 9.38 22.31 -1.35
N ASP A 408 10.16 21.79 -0.41
CA ASP A 408 11.55 21.43 -0.64
C ASP A 408 11.69 20.29 -1.65
N ASP A 409 10.75 19.34 -1.68
CA ASP A 409 10.69 18.33 -2.72
C ASP A 409 10.45 18.92 -4.11
N LEU A 410 9.49 19.85 -4.22
CA LEU A 410 9.26 20.61 -5.44
C LEU A 410 10.55 21.32 -5.88
N LYS A 411 11.29 21.98 -4.97
CA LYS A 411 12.57 22.63 -5.29
C LYS A 411 13.58 21.63 -5.84
N ARG A 412 13.79 20.49 -5.17
CA ARG A 412 14.75 19.46 -5.60
C ARG A 412 14.40 18.92 -6.99
N ARG A 413 13.12 18.68 -7.28
CA ARG A 413 12.67 18.19 -8.60
C ARG A 413 12.90 19.24 -9.68
N LEU A 414 12.58 20.51 -9.40
CA LEU A 414 12.85 21.62 -10.31
C LEU A 414 14.34 21.78 -10.58
N GLU A 415 15.20 21.63 -9.59
CA GLU A 415 16.67 21.70 -9.73
C GLU A 415 17.24 20.61 -10.65
N ARG A 416 16.51 19.54 -10.96
CA ARG A 416 16.94 18.53 -11.94
C ARG A 416 16.65 18.95 -13.39
N LEU A 417 15.74 19.89 -13.63
CA LEU A 417 15.31 20.29 -14.99
C LEU A 417 16.36 21.06 -15.81
N PRO A 418 17.08 22.06 -15.27
CA PRO A 418 18.02 22.85 -16.06
C PRO A 418 19.19 22.02 -16.60
N THR A 419 19.55 22.26 -17.85
CA THR A 419 20.77 21.72 -18.46
C THR A 419 22.02 22.34 -17.82
N ARG A 420 23.18 21.69 -18.00
CA ARG A 420 24.46 22.24 -17.51
C ARG A 420 24.76 23.63 -18.09
N ALA A 421 24.38 23.88 -19.34
CA ALA A 421 24.56 25.18 -19.98
C ALA A 421 23.68 26.25 -19.32
N GLN A 422 22.39 25.98 -19.13
CA GLN A 422 21.45 26.89 -18.45
C GLN A 422 21.89 27.24 -17.03
N ARG A 423 22.43 26.27 -16.27
CA ARG A 423 22.96 26.53 -14.92
C ARG A 423 24.14 27.51 -14.95
N ARG A 424 25.09 27.30 -15.86
CA ARG A 424 26.25 28.19 -16.01
C ARG A 424 25.84 29.60 -16.43
N THR A 425 24.89 29.72 -17.36
CA THR A 425 24.35 31.02 -17.77
C THR A 425 23.70 31.73 -16.58
N ALA A 426 22.84 31.03 -15.82
CA ALA A 426 22.19 31.58 -14.63
C ALA A 426 23.19 31.97 -13.53
N GLU A 427 24.32 31.25 -13.38
CA GLU A 427 25.41 31.60 -12.46
C GLU A 427 26.22 32.82 -12.91
N GLN A 428 26.40 33.01 -14.23
CA GLN A 428 27.07 34.19 -14.80
C GLN A 428 26.19 35.45 -14.74
N GLU A 429 24.88 35.29 -14.94
CA GLU A 429 23.90 36.36 -14.90
C GLU A 429 23.45 36.72 -13.48
N ALA A 430 23.64 35.82 -12.50
CA ALA A 430 23.39 36.13 -11.11
C ALA A 430 24.26 37.34 -10.75
N PRO A 431 23.67 38.52 -10.47
CA PRO A 431 24.45 39.68 -10.08
C PRO A 431 25.32 39.25 -8.91
N VAL A 432 26.60 39.64 -8.92
CA VAL A 432 27.50 39.47 -7.78
C VAL A 432 26.96 40.36 -6.67
N THR A 433 25.85 39.95 -6.05
CA THR A 433 25.22 40.61 -4.94
C THR A 433 26.14 40.39 -3.77
N THR A 434 27.05 41.36 -3.63
CA THR A 434 27.61 41.83 -2.38
C THR A 434 27.92 40.69 -1.43
N ARG A 435 28.98 39.95 -1.75
CA ARG A 435 29.72 39.17 -0.75
C ARG A 435 29.82 40.07 0.48
N PRO A 436 29.21 39.72 1.63
CA PRO A 436 29.11 40.63 2.76
C PRO A 436 30.52 41.11 3.07
N ALA A 437 30.72 42.43 2.93
CA ALA A 437 32.02 43.05 3.11
C ALA A 437 32.59 42.54 4.42
N GLY A 438 33.73 41.84 4.32
CA GLY A 438 34.33 41.12 5.42
C GLY A 438 34.30 41.99 6.66
N ARG A 439 33.62 41.49 7.70
CA ARG A 439 33.65 42.03 9.05
C ARG A 439 35.14 42.08 9.43
N GLY A 440 35.76 43.24 9.28
CA GLY A 440 37.14 43.46 9.66
C GLY A 440 37.29 43.04 11.11
N ARG A 441 38.15 42.06 11.37
CA ARG A 441 38.66 41.82 12.71
C ARG A 441 39.40 43.09 13.11
N GLN A 442 38.79 43.87 14.00
CA GLN A 442 39.53 44.73 14.92
C GLN A 442 39.72 43.96 16.22
#